data_AF-E8KID7-F1
#
_entry.id   AF-E8KID7-F1
#
_cell.length_a   1.000
_cell.length_b   1.000
_cell.length_c   1.000
_cell.angle_alpha   90.00
_cell.angle_beta   90.00
_cell.angle_gamma   90.00
#
_symmetry.space_group_name_H-M   'P 1'
#
loop_
_entity.id
_entity.type
_entity.pdbx_description
1 polymer ?
#
loop_
_entity_poly.entity_id
_entity_poly.type
_entity_poly.pdbx_seq_one_letter_code
_entity_poly.pdbx_strand_id
1 'polypeptide(L)'
;MITAIAIWSGIAPSERAVWYAEVMPIFVVFGLLVLTYPKFQFSGLAYILMSLWMITHLIGAKYTFANVPFEWANQFLTPILGEDRNHFDRVAHYIIGFYSFPMAEWLLRRRKV
;
A
#
# COMPACT_ATOMS: atom_id res chain seq x y z
N MET A 1 7.23 -7.46 -8.92
CA MET A 1 7.54 -6.83 -7.62
C MET A 1 6.49 -7.17 -6.56
N ILE A 2 5.25 -6.69 -6.68
CA ILE A 2 4.19 -6.92 -5.67
C ILE A 2 4.03 -8.41 -5.28
N THR A 3 3.98 -9.31 -6.26
CA THR A 3 3.88 -10.75 -6.00
C THR A 3 5.02 -11.28 -5.12
N ALA A 4 6.25 -10.83 -5.33
CA ALA A 4 7.40 -11.25 -4.53
C ALA A 4 7.29 -10.76 -3.07
N ILE A 5 6.83 -9.52 -2.88
CA ILE A 5 6.60 -8.93 -1.55
C ILE A 5 5.43 -9.65 -0.85
N ALA A 6 4.39 -10.03 -1.59
CA ALA A 6 3.26 -10.79 -1.06
C ALA A 6 3.66 -12.21 -0.61
N ILE A 7 4.52 -12.87 -1.38
CA ILE A 7 5.10 -14.16 -0.97
C ILE A 7 5.93 -13.97 0.30
N TRP A 8 6.84 -12.99 0.32
CA TRP A 8 7.68 -12.69 1.47
C TRP A 8 6.85 -12.37 2.73
N SER A 9 5.78 -11.57 2.61
CA SER A 9 4.96 -11.20 3.76
C SER A 9 4.24 -12.40 4.37
N GLY A 10 3.89 -13.40 3.54
CA GLY A 10 3.21 -14.63 3.96
C GLY A 10 4.13 -15.69 4.60
N ILE A 11 5.45 -15.55 4.48
CA ILE A 11 6.40 -16.44 5.16
C ILE A 11 6.47 -16.03 6.63
N ALA A 12 5.84 -16.80 7.52
CA ALA A 12 5.85 -16.57 8.98
C ALA A 12 5.47 -15.12 9.38
N PRO A 13 4.24 -14.64 9.10
CA PRO A 13 3.77 -13.36 9.61
C PRO A 13 3.63 -13.39 11.13
N SER A 14 3.78 -12.24 11.78
CA SER A 14 3.63 -12.12 13.24
C SER A 14 2.26 -12.63 13.72
N GLU A 15 1.20 -12.26 13.00
CA GLU A 15 -0.17 -12.67 13.30
C GLU A 15 -0.91 -13.06 12.02
N ARG A 16 -1.30 -14.33 11.90
CA ARG A 16 -1.96 -14.85 10.69
C ARG A 16 -3.33 -14.21 10.43
N ALA A 17 -4.10 -13.94 11.49
CA ALA A 17 -5.42 -13.32 11.36
C ALA A 17 -5.30 -11.90 10.78
N VAL A 18 -4.38 -11.09 11.30
CA VAL A 18 -4.07 -9.76 10.78
C VAL A 18 -3.55 -9.85 9.35
N TRP A 19 -2.66 -10.80 9.06
CA TRP A 19 -2.16 -10.99 7.70
C TRP A 19 -3.28 -11.22 6.68
N TYR A 20 -4.25 -12.10 6.99
CA TYR A 20 -5.40 -12.31 6.09
C TYR A 20 -6.24 -11.05 5.91
N ALA A 21 -6.51 -10.32 6.99
CA ALA A 21 -7.30 -9.09 6.95
C ALA A 21 -6.65 -8.02 6.06
N GLU A 22 -5.33 -7.86 6.16
CA GLU A 22 -4.58 -6.84 5.43
C GLU A 22 -4.27 -7.22 3.98
N VAL A 23 -3.99 -8.50 3.70
CA VAL A 23 -3.58 -8.93 2.37
C VAL A 23 -4.76 -9.14 1.41
N MET A 24 -5.96 -9.49 1.91
CA MET A 24 -7.13 -9.70 1.05
C MET A 24 -7.50 -8.48 0.19
N PRO A 25 -7.60 -7.25 0.73
CA PRO A 25 -7.82 -6.05 -0.09
C PRO A 25 -6.73 -5.83 -1.15
N ILE A 26 -5.48 -6.15 -0.83
CA ILE A 26 -4.35 -5.99 -1.75
C ILE A 26 -4.51 -6.91 -2.95
N PHE A 27 -4.90 -8.16 -2.74
CA PHE A 27 -5.14 -9.10 -3.86
C PHE A 27 -6.34 -8.69 -4.71
N VAL A 28 -7.39 -8.12 -4.12
CA VAL A 28 -8.52 -7.57 -4.89
C VAL A 28 -8.04 -6.44 -5.80
N VAL A 29 -7.33 -5.45 -5.25
CA VAL A 29 -6.81 -4.32 -6.04
C VAL A 29 -5.81 -4.79 -7.10
N PHE A 30 -4.85 -5.66 -6.73
CA PHE A 30 -3.87 -6.20 -7.67
C PHE A 30 -4.54 -6.97 -8.81
N GLY A 31 -5.50 -7.85 -8.47
CA GLY A 31 -6.25 -8.63 -9.44
C GLY A 31 -7.01 -7.73 -10.41
N LEU A 32 -7.69 -6.70 -9.91
CA LEU A 32 -8.37 -5.71 -10.76
C LEU A 32 -7.40 -5.01 -11.71
N LEU A 33 -6.23 -4.57 -11.24
CA LEU A 33 -5.22 -3.93 -12.10
C LEU A 33 -4.71 -4.88 -13.18
N VAL A 34 -4.43 -6.14 -12.86
CA VAL A 34 -3.98 -7.16 -13.83
C VAL A 34 -5.08 -7.45 -14.86
N LEU A 35 -6.31 -7.69 -14.40
CA LEU A 35 -7.44 -8.05 -15.27
C LEU A 35 -7.88 -6.90 -16.18
N THR A 36 -7.73 -5.66 -15.72
CA THR A 36 -8.12 -4.46 -16.50
C THR A 36 -6.99 -3.92 -17.37
N TYR A 37 -5.75 -4.37 -17.18
CA TYR A 37 -4.56 -3.94 -17.94
C TYR A 37 -4.74 -3.96 -19.46
N PRO A 38 -5.36 -4.99 -20.10
CA PRO A 38 -5.57 -4.98 -21.54
C PRO A 38 -6.56 -3.92 -22.03
N LYS A 39 -7.47 -3.46 -21.16
CA LYS A 39 -8.53 -2.49 -21.49
C LYS A 39 -8.11 -1.05 -21.19
N PHE A 40 -7.35 -0.85 -20.12
CA PHE A 40 -6.87 0.47 -19.71
C PHE A 40 -5.53 0.33 -19.00
N GLN A 41 -4.50 0.89 -19.61
CA GLN A 41 -3.17 0.93 -19.02
C GLN A 41 -2.98 2.29 -18.36
N PHE A 42 -2.91 2.30 -17.03
CA PHE A 42 -2.48 3.48 -16.27
C PHE A 42 -1.04 3.87 -16.63
N SER A 43 -0.67 5.12 -16.36
CA SER A 43 0.70 5.57 -16.48
C SER A 43 1.61 4.81 -15.51
N GLY A 44 2.91 4.76 -15.83
CA GLY A 44 3.90 4.19 -14.91
C GLY A 44 3.89 4.86 -13.53
N LEU A 45 3.68 6.18 -13.49
CA LEU A 45 3.55 6.92 -12.23
C LEU A 45 2.33 6.48 -11.42
N ALA A 46 1.17 6.32 -12.06
CA ALA A 46 -0.02 5.79 -11.38
C ALA A 46 0.22 4.39 -10.81
N TYR A 47 0.87 3.49 -11.54
CA TYR A 47 1.23 2.17 -11.01
C TYR A 47 2.20 2.25 -9.83
N ILE A 48 3.21 3.13 -9.89
CA ILE A 48 4.14 3.37 -8.77
C ILE A 48 3.34 3.84 -7.54
N LEU A 49 2.52 4.87 -7.69
CA LEU A 49 1.73 5.45 -6.61
C LEU A 49 0.76 4.43 -5.98
N MET A 50 0.06 3.64 -6.79
CA MET A 50 -0.80 2.57 -6.29
C MET A 50 -0.01 1.47 -5.56
N SER A 51 1.17 1.14 -6.07
CA SER A 51 2.03 0.10 -5.49
C SER A 51 2.56 0.48 -4.10
N LEU A 52 2.75 1.77 -3.80
CA LEU A 52 3.22 2.22 -2.48
C LEU A 52 2.28 1.75 -1.38
N TRP A 53 0.96 1.94 -1.55
CA TRP A 53 -0.05 1.48 -0.60
C TRP A 53 -0.02 -0.04 -0.42
N MET A 54 0.10 -0.77 -1.53
CA MET A 54 0.14 -2.23 -1.49
C MET A 54 1.39 -2.73 -0.74
N ILE A 55 2.53 -2.10 -0.97
CA ILE A 55 3.79 -2.45 -0.30
C ILE A 55 3.68 -2.17 1.21
N THR A 56 3.17 -1.00 1.60
CA THR A 56 3.03 -0.68 3.03
C THR A 56 2.08 -1.62 3.76
N HIS A 57 0.95 -1.99 3.15
CA HIS A 57 0.06 -2.99 3.76
C HIS A 57 0.67 -4.40 3.78
N LEU A 58 1.45 -4.82 2.79
CA LEU A 58 2.15 -6.11 2.83
C LEU A 58 3.21 -6.14 3.95
N ILE A 59 3.93 -5.04 4.17
CA ILE A 59 4.88 -4.90 5.29
C ILE A 59 4.13 -4.87 6.63
N GLY A 60 3.03 -4.11 6.71
CA GLY A 60 2.14 -4.08 7.87
C GLY A 60 1.56 -5.46 8.20
N ALA A 61 1.14 -6.22 7.19
CA ALA A 61 0.64 -7.59 7.34
C ALA A 61 1.70 -8.57 7.86
N LYS A 62 2.97 -8.41 7.41
CA LYS A 62 4.09 -9.24 7.84
C LYS A 62 4.39 -9.08 9.34
N TYR A 63 4.39 -7.84 9.82
CA TYR A 63 4.84 -7.54 11.18
C TYR A 63 3.70 -7.26 12.19
N THR A 64 2.50 -6.93 11.70
CA THR A 64 1.51 -6.02 12.29
C THR A 64 1.95 -4.55 12.24
N PHE A 65 0.99 -3.64 12.01
CA PHE A 65 1.24 -2.21 11.84
C PHE A 65 1.99 -1.57 13.03
N ALA A 66 1.72 -2.04 14.25
CA ALA A 66 2.39 -1.57 15.45
C ALA A 66 3.87 -2.02 15.55
N ASN A 67 4.21 -3.14 14.92
CA ASN A 67 5.50 -3.82 15.10
C ASN A 67 6.43 -3.70 13.89
N VAL A 68 6.05 -2.94 12.85
CA VAL A 68 6.97 -2.66 11.73
C VAL A 68 8.21 -1.95 12.27
N PRO A 69 9.44 -2.38 11.93
CA PRO A 69 10.66 -1.72 12.38
C PRO A 69 10.84 -0.36 11.68
N PHE A 70 10.14 0.65 12.21
CA PHE A 70 9.98 1.98 11.62
C PHE A 70 10.67 3.09 12.41
N GLU A 71 11.55 2.70 13.35
CA GLU A 71 12.18 3.63 14.28
C GLU A 71 13.02 4.71 13.60
N TRP A 72 13.68 4.35 12.50
CA TRP A 72 14.44 5.29 11.68
C TRP A 72 13.61 6.48 11.20
N ALA A 73 12.31 6.27 10.95
CA ALA A 73 11.39 7.33 10.53
C ALA A 73 10.71 8.00 11.72
N ASN A 74 10.39 7.25 12.78
CA ASN A 74 9.81 7.80 14.01
C ASN A 74 10.68 8.92 14.61
N GLN A 75 12.01 8.80 14.54
CA GLN A 75 12.94 9.85 14.98
C GLN A 75 12.66 11.23 14.36
N PHE A 76 12.15 11.27 13.13
CA PHE A 76 11.79 12.51 12.43
C PHE A 76 10.31 12.86 12.58
N LEU A 77 9.43 11.86 12.73
CA LEU A 77 7.98 12.04 12.77
C LEU A 77 7.47 12.40 14.17
N THR A 78 8.04 11.83 15.23
CA THR A 78 7.61 12.05 16.62
C THR A 78 7.65 13.53 17.04
N PRO A 79 8.69 14.33 16.71
CA PRO A 79 8.69 15.77 17.03
C PRO A 79 7.57 16.57 16.35
N ILE A 80 7.04 16.07 15.23
CA ILE A 80 6.01 16.73 14.41
C ILE A 80 4.62 16.26 14.84
N LEU A 81 4.48 14.96 15.16
CA LEU A 81 3.20 14.31 15.40
C LEU A 81 2.83 14.19 16.89
N GLY A 82 3.77 14.48 17.80
CA GLY A 82 3.50 14.67 19.24
C GLY A 82 3.21 13.39 20.05
N GLU A 83 3.49 12.20 19.49
CA GLU A 83 3.22 10.91 20.15
C GLU A 83 4.43 9.98 20.06
N ASP A 84 4.78 9.37 21.19
CA ASP A 84 5.87 8.38 21.31
C ASP A 84 5.35 6.96 20.98
N ARG A 85 4.84 6.79 19.75
CA ARG A 85 4.40 5.49 19.23
C ARG A 85 4.88 5.28 17.80
N ASN A 86 4.78 4.04 17.33
CA ASN A 86 5.09 3.71 15.95
C ASN A 86 4.10 4.40 14.99
N HIS A 87 4.63 5.27 14.10
CA HIS A 87 3.82 6.05 13.15
C HIS A 87 3.62 5.38 11.79
N PHE A 88 4.04 4.13 11.61
CA PHE A 88 3.91 3.41 10.34
C PHE A 88 2.46 3.38 9.81
N ASP A 89 1.50 3.17 10.71
CA ASP A 89 0.07 3.17 10.38
C ASP A 89 -0.41 4.49 9.78
N ARG A 90 0.00 5.62 10.36
CA ARG A 90 -0.32 6.95 9.82
C ARG A 90 0.24 7.13 8.43
N VAL A 91 1.51 6.75 8.22
CA VAL A 91 2.17 6.86 6.91
C VAL A 91 1.44 6.03 5.86
N ALA A 92 1.08 4.79 6.17
CA ALA A 92 0.31 3.94 5.28
C ALA A 92 -1.07 4.54 4.96
N HIS A 93 -1.77 5.10 5.95
CA HIS A 93 -3.03 5.79 5.77
C HIS A 93 -2.91 7.08 4.94
N TYR A 94 -1.78 7.79 4.96
CA TYR A 94 -1.56 8.92 4.06
C TYR A 94 -1.34 8.46 2.61
N ILE A 95 -0.64 7.34 2.43
CA ILE A 95 -0.28 6.82 1.10
C ILE A 95 -1.51 6.41 0.27
N ILE A 96 -2.63 6.01 0.88
CA ILE A 96 -3.87 5.76 0.12
C ILE A 96 -4.33 6.99 -0.67
N GLY A 97 -4.02 8.21 -0.18
CA GLY A 97 -4.33 9.46 -0.86
C GLY A 97 -3.72 9.57 -2.26
N PHE A 98 -2.64 8.83 -2.53
CA PHE A 98 -2.04 8.77 -3.87
C PHE A 98 -2.93 8.09 -4.92
N TYR A 99 -3.99 7.38 -4.51
CA TYR A 99 -5.01 6.85 -5.43
C TYR A 99 -5.85 7.95 -6.10
N SER A 100 -5.78 9.19 -5.60
CA SER A 100 -6.35 10.35 -6.30
C SER A 100 -5.76 10.54 -7.70
N PHE A 101 -4.47 10.25 -7.88
CA PHE A 101 -3.78 10.38 -9.17
C PHE A 101 -4.30 9.40 -10.24
N PRO A 102 -4.28 8.07 -10.05
CA PRO A 102 -4.84 7.13 -11.02
C PRO A 102 -6.33 7.39 -11.25
N MET A 103 -7.09 7.80 -10.21
CA MET A 103 -8.50 8.15 -10.40
C MET A 103 -8.66 9.34 -11.35
N ALA A 104 -7.91 10.42 -11.13
CA ALA A 104 -7.90 11.58 -12.03
C ALA A 104 -7.44 11.20 -13.45
N GLU A 105 -6.39 10.39 -13.57
CA GLU A 105 -5.90 9.90 -14.85
C GLU A 105 -6.98 9.13 -15.61
N TRP A 106 -7.67 8.21 -14.92
CA TRP A 106 -8.75 7.42 -15.52
C TRP A 106 -9.90 8.31 -16.00
N LEU A 107 -10.37 9.24 -15.17
CA LEU A 107 -11.45 10.16 -15.54
C LEU A 107 -11.07 11.05 -16.74
N LEU A 108 -9.88 11.63 -16.73
CA LEU A 108 -9.43 12.54 -17.80
C LEU A 108 -9.18 11.81 -19.13
N ARG A 109 -8.68 10.57 -19.10
CA ARG A 109 -8.44 9.78 -20.30
C ARG A 109 -9.71 9.12 -20.85
N ARG A 110 -10.72 8.88 -20.01
CA ARG A 110 -12.06 8.40 -20.42
C ARG A 110 -12.93 9.51 -21.01
N ARG A 111 -12.81 10.75 -20.53
CA ARG A 111 -13.59 11.91 -21.03
C ARG A 111 -13.16 12.37 -22.43
N LYS A 112 -11.99 11.94 -22.92
CA LYS A 112 -11.49 12.24 -24.27
C LYS A 112 -12.02 11.27 -25.35
N VAL A 113 -13.06 10.48 -25.05
CA VAL A 113 -13.79 9.64 -26.02
C VAL A 113 -15.14 10.26 -26.30
#